data_AF-A0A6J1J2V4-F1
#
_entry.id   AF-A0A6J1J2V4-F1
#
_cell.length_a   1.000
_cell.length_b   1.000
_cell.length_c   1.000
_cell.angle_alpha   90.00
_cell.angle_beta   90.00
_cell.angle_gamma   90.00
#
_symmetry.space_group_name_H-M   'P 1'
#
loop_
_entity.id
_entity.type
_entity.pdbx_description
1 polymer ?
#
loop_
_entity_poly.entity_id
_entity_poly.type
_entity_poly.pdbx_seq_one_letter_code
_entity_poly.pdbx_strand_id
1 'polypeptide(L)'
;NGVILPGCEAINIRKEKNDRSERNRAKGVAFEFGCGSGVKQVCLVESKVTIVACGALSTPPLLLRSGLRNPNIGKNLHLHPVTMAWGHFPAETDKPWPEEHKKSYEGGIMTAMCNIRSEPDQEPGSGGAVIQTPALHPGLFSILMPWLSGTNIKQRMRKFSRTAHVFVLARDKGSGTVKSPNCISYNMEEVDEENLQKGLEKALKILAAAGAEEIGTHHNKGRSINVKKVSYHEYEKFVKEESSRALKDLKTPICSAHQMGSCRMGIGARDSVVDQRGETWEVEGLFIADSSVFPTALGVNPMVTVQAIAYCTAQSVLETLKRKRN
;
A
#
# COMPACT_ATOMS: atom_id res chain seq x y z
N ASN A 1 -10.52 -21.58 21.83
CA ASN A 1 -9.17 -21.74 22.41
C ASN A 1 -8.13 -21.31 21.37
N GLY A 2 -7.41 -20.24 21.62
CA GLY A 2 -6.32 -19.76 20.76
C GLY A 2 -5.20 -19.22 21.65
N VAL A 3 -3.95 -19.36 21.20
CA VAL A 3 -2.77 -18.86 21.90
C VAL A 3 -2.10 -17.83 21.00
N ILE A 4 -1.85 -16.63 21.52
CA ILE A 4 -1.14 -15.56 20.83
C ILE A 4 0.24 -15.43 21.48
N LEU A 5 1.29 -15.55 20.67
CA LEU A 5 2.68 -15.42 21.11
C LEU A 5 3.27 -14.12 20.51
N PRO A 6 3.13 -12.96 21.17
CA PRO A 6 3.69 -11.70 20.68
C PRO A 6 5.22 -11.69 20.81
N GLY A 7 5.89 -10.81 20.07
CA GLY A 7 7.36 -10.67 20.14
C GLY A 7 8.14 -11.87 19.57
N CYS A 8 7.48 -12.69 18.76
CA CYS A 8 8.08 -13.85 18.09
C CYS A 8 8.35 -13.53 16.61
N GLU A 9 9.46 -14.02 16.06
CA GLU A 9 9.79 -13.95 14.64
C GLU A 9 9.79 -15.34 14.02
N ALA A 10 9.00 -15.54 12.95
CA ALA A 10 8.98 -16.80 12.22
C ALA A 10 10.26 -17.00 11.39
N ILE A 11 10.99 -18.07 11.68
CA ILE A 11 12.27 -18.39 11.02
C ILE A 11 12.00 -19.12 9.71
N ASN A 12 11.28 -20.25 9.80
CA ASN A 12 10.89 -21.09 8.67
C ASN A 12 9.66 -21.96 8.98
N ILE A 13 9.03 -22.43 7.92
CA ILE A 13 7.95 -23.41 7.93
C ILE A 13 8.58 -24.80 7.92
N ARG A 14 8.17 -25.63 8.87
CA ARG A 14 8.61 -27.02 8.99
C ARG A 14 7.83 -27.87 8.00
N LYS A 15 8.53 -28.77 7.32
CA LYS A 15 7.98 -29.66 6.30
C LYS A 15 8.45 -31.09 6.56
N GLU A 16 7.65 -32.06 6.16
CA GLU A 16 8.02 -33.48 6.15
C GLU A 16 7.67 -34.09 4.79
N LYS A 17 8.34 -35.19 4.44
CA LYS A 17 8.04 -35.93 3.22
C LYS A 17 6.65 -36.56 3.34
N ASN A 18 5.85 -36.50 2.29
CA ASN A 18 4.60 -37.25 2.21
C ASN A 18 4.82 -38.43 1.26
N ASP A 19 4.79 -39.67 1.76
CA ASP A 19 5.01 -40.84 0.91
C ASP A 19 3.87 -41.08 -0.10
N ARG A 20 2.73 -40.39 0.05
CA ARG A 20 1.57 -40.48 -0.84
C ARG A 20 1.48 -39.34 -1.85
N SER A 21 2.42 -38.39 -1.86
CA SER A 21 2.41 -37.22 -2.74
C SER A 21 3.81 -36.81 -3.15
N GLU A 22 3.96 -36.24 -4.34
CA GLU A 22 5.21 -35.59 -4.73
C GLU A 22 5.48 -34.30 -3.92
N ARG A 23 4.44 -33.74 -3.29
CA ARG A 23 4.53 -32.55 -2.43
C ARG A 23 4.93 -32.93 -1.01
N ASN A 24 5.84 -32.15 -0.42
CA ASN A 24 6.06 -32.21 1.02
C ASN A 24 4.80 -31.74 1.78
N ARG A 25 4.63 -32.16 3.03
CA ARG A 25 3.55 -31.73 3.90
C ARG A 25 4.04 -30.71 4.93
N ALA A 26 3.27 -29.65 5.15
CA ALA A 26 3.54 -28.70 6.24
C ALA A 26 3.31 -29.35 7.60
N LYS A 27 4.25 -29.12 8.53
CA LYS A 27 4.24 -29.67 9.89
C LYS A 27 4.21 -28.61 10.98
N GLY A 28 4.24 -27.32 10.62
CA GLY A 28 4.21 -26.22 11.59
C GLY A 28 5.29 -25.17 11.32
N VAL A 29 5.75 -24.50 12.37
CA VAL A 29 6.65 -23.34 12.27
C VAL A 29 7.75 -23.38 13.33
N ALA A 30 8.96 -23.01 12.92
CA ALA A 30 10.03 -22.64 13.84
C ALA A 30 10.04 -21.12 14.00
N PHE A 31 10.06 -20.64 15.24
CA PHE A 31 10.11 -19.21 15.54
C PHE A 31 11.10 -18.92 16.65
N GLU A 32 11.66 -17.71 16.63
CA GLU A 32 12.49 -17.18 17.70
C GLU A 32 11.71 -16.19 18.56
N PHE A 33 12.06 -16.09 19.83
CA PHE A 33 11.58 -15.05 20.72
C PHE A 33 12.69 -14.62 21.70
N GLY A 34 12.65 -13.35 22.10
CA GLY A 34 13.66 -12.77 22.99
C GLY A 34 13.31 -13.01 24.47
N CYS A 35 14.24 -13.58 25.23
CA CYS A 35 14.07 -13.80 26.67
C CYS A 35 14.65 -12.66 27.53
N GLY A 36 14.42 -11.39 27.20
CA GLY A 36 14.82 -10.20 28.00
C GLY A 36 16.33 -10.01 28.32
N SER A 37 17.14 -11.04 28.10
CA SER A 37 18.54 -11.23 28.50
C SER A 37 19.50 -11.14 27.30
N GLY A 38 18.98 -10.76 26.13
CA GLY A 38 19.72 -10.78 24.86
C GLY A 38 19.83 -12.16 24.21
N VAL A 39 19.49 -13.25 24.92
CA VAL A 39 19.45 -14.60 24.37
C VAL A 39 18.15 -14.82 23.58
N LYS A 40 18.29 -15.21 22.30
CA LYS A 40 17.17 -15.66 21.47
C LYS A 40 16.99 -17.17 21.66
N GLN A 41 15.78 -17.60 21.99
CA GLN A 41 15.41 -19.02 22.03
C GLN A 41 14.61 -19.37 20.78
N VAL A 42 14.82 -20.58 20.26
CA VAL A 42 14.07 -21.12 19.11
C VAL A 42 13.08 -22.16 19.62
N CYS A 43 11.82 -21.97 19.29
CA CYS A 43 10.74 -22.93 19.57
C CYS A 43 10.14 -23.49 18.29
N LEU A 44 9.54 -24.67 18.43
CA LEU A 44 8.82 -25.36 17.38
C LEU A 44 7.37 -25.52 17.81
N VAL A 45 6.45 -25.14 16.93
CA VAL A 45 5.03 -25.47 17.08
C VAL A 45 4.64 -26.36 15.91
N GLU A 46 4.07 -27.52 16.22
CA GLU A 46 3.55 -28.45 15.23
C GLU A 46 2.09 -28.17 14.93
N SER A 47 1.68 -28.40 13.67
CA SER A 47 0.30 -28.19 13.24
C SER A 47 -0.11 -29.15 12.13
N LYS A 48 -1.42 -29.44 12.04
CA LYS A 48 -2.00 -30.24 10.95
C LYS A 48 -2.09 -29.47 9.62
N VAL A 49 -2.18 -28.14 9.73
CA VAL A 49 -2.22 -27.15 8.65
C VAL A 49 -1.47 -25.92 9.15
N THR A 50 -0.70 -25.28 8.26
CA THR A 50 0.00 -24.01 8.53
C THR A 50 -0.56 -22.94 7.61
N ILE A 51 -0.84 -21.75 8.15
CA ILE A 51 -1.29 -20.58 7.40
C ILE A 51 -0.23 -19.49 7.55
N VAL A 52 0.25 -18.95 6.44
CA VAL A 52 1.16 -17.80 6.40
C VAL A 52 0.34 -16.53 6.17
N ALA A 53 0.57 -15.52 7.01
CA ALA A 53 -0.12 -14.23 6.94
C ALA A 53 0.83 -13.08 7.32
N CYS A 54 2.01 -13.06 6.71
CA CYS A 54 3.07 -12.09 7.03
C CYS A 54 2.98 -10.82 6.15
N GLY A 55 2.02 -10.75 5.22
CA GLY A 55 1.83 -9.64 4.30
C GLY A 55 2.73 -9.72 3.06
N ALA A 56 2.42 -8.90 2.05
CA ALA A 56 3.07 -8.98 0.74
C ALA A 56 4.60 -8.81 0.73
N LEU A 57 5.18 -8.14 1.73
CA LEU A 57 6.63 -7.95 1.78
C LEU A 57 7.37 -9.07 2.53
N SER A 58 6.71 -9.70 3.52
CA SER A 58 7.37 -10.65 4.43
C SER A 58 6.99 -12.11 4.18
N THR A 59 5.83 -12.37 3.55
CA THR A 59 5.43 -13.72 3.14
C THR A 59 6.42 -14.34 2.14
N PRO A 60 6.78 -13.69 1.02
CA PRO A 60 7.73 -14.27 0.07
C PRO A 60 9.08 -14.69 0.68
N PRO A 61 9.81 -13.85 1.44
CA PRO A 61 11.08 -14.25 2.01
C PRO A 61 10.94 -15.36 3.06
N LEU A 62 9.83 -15.43 3.82
CA LEU A 62 9.59 -16.56 4.72
C LEU A 62 9.44 -17.87 3.95
N LEU A 63 8.68 -17.88 2.84
CA LEU A 63 8.53 -19.07 1.99
C LEU A 63 9.87 -19.52 1.39
N LEU A 64 10.67 -18.58 0.89
CA LEU A 64 12.00 -18.86 0.33
C LEU A 64 12.96 -19.41 1.40
N ARG A 65 13.03 -18.82 2.60
CA ARG A 65 13.81 -19.35 3.74
C ARG A 65 13.32 -20.72 4.20
N SER A 66 12.05 -21.01 3.98
CA SER A 66 11.46 -22.33 4.23
C SER A 66 11.75 -23.34 3.12
N GLY A 67 12.53 -22.97 2.11
CA GLY A 67 12.99 -23.84 1.03
C GLY A 67 11.92 -24.15 -0.02
N LEU A 68 10.91 -23.31 -0.19
CA LEU A 68 10.04 -23.35 -1.38
C LEU A 68 10.82 -22.78 -2.59
N ARG A 69 10.54 -23.29 -3.79
CA ARG A 69 11.29 -22.98 -5.02
C ARG A 69 10.42 -22.39 -6.13
N ASN A 70 9.15 -22.08 -5.85
CA ASN A 70 8.20 -21.68 -6.87
C ASN A 70 8.68 -20.35 -7.48
N PRO A 71 8.90 -20.28 -8.81
CA PRO A 71 9.52 -19.12 -9.45
C PRO A 71 8.63 -17.87 -9.42
N ASN A 72 7.38 -17.97 -8.98
CA ASN A 72 6.45 -16.85 -8.82
C ASN A 72 6.52 -16.21 -7.42
N ILE A 73 7.17 -16.84 -6.44
CA ILE A 73 7.32 -16.27 -5.09
C ILE A 73 8.09 -14.95 -5.19
N GLY A 74 7.49 -13.90 -4.65
CA GLY A 74 8.03 -12.54 -4.62
C GLY A 74 7.81 -11.75 -5.90
N LYS A 75 7.22 -12.31 -6.96
CA LYS A 75 6.90 -11.56 -8.20
C LYS A 75 5.49 -10.99 -8.14
N ASN A 76 5.14 -10.11 -9.09
CA ASN A 76 3.80 -9.51 -9.18
C ASN A 76 3.45 -8.63 -7.98
N LEU A 77 4.47 -7.96 -7.41
CA LEU A 77 4.26 -6.99 -6.34
C LEU A 77 3.58 -5.73 -6.90
N HIS A 78 2.42 -5.40 -6.38
CA HIS A 78 1.76 -4.11 -6.60
C HIS A 78 1.87 -3.26 -5.34
N LEU A 79 2.00 -1.94 -5.52
CA LEU A 79 2.31 -1.00 -4.45
C LEU A 79 1.25 0.08 -4.23
N HIS A 80 0.25 0.20 -5.12
CA HIS A 80 -0.69 1.33 -5.13
C HIS A 80 0.09 2.66 -5.04
N PRO A 81 0.76 3.06 -6.13
CA PRO A 81 1.57 4.27 -6.13
C PRO A 81 0.68 5.49 -5.88
N VAL A 82 1.21 6.41 -5.09
CA VAL A 82 0.52 7.61 -4.64
C VAL A 82 1.37 8.85 -4.90
N THR A 83 0.72 9.86 -5.46
CA THR A 83 1.18 11.25 -5.41
C THR A 83 0.21 12.09 -4.58
N MET A 84 0.62 13.29 -4.19
CA MET A 84 -0.22 14.17 -3.39
C MET A 84 -0.10 15.61 -3.88
N ALA A 85 -1.13 16.40 -3.59
CA ALA A 85 -1.08 17.86 -3.59
C ALA A 85 -1.37 18.36 -2.17
N TRP A 86 -0.89 19.56 -1.86
CA TRP A 86 -1.13 20.21 -0.58
C TRP A 86 -1.72 21.60 -0.79
N GLY A 87 -2.55 22.03 0.17
CA GLY A 87 -3.15 23.36 0.20
C GLY A 87 -3.12 23.95 1.60
N HIS A 88 -2.69 25.19 1.72
CA HIS A 88 -2.66 25.93 2.97
C HIS A 88 -3.90 26.82 3.13
N PHE A 89 -4.53 26.76 4.30
CA PHE A 89 -5.76 27.46 4.64
C PHE A 89 -5.50 28.37 5.86
N PRO A 90 -5.23 29.68 5.69
CA PRO A 90 -4.96 30.56 6.83
C PRO A 90 -6.13 30.60 7.82
N ALA A 91 -5.84 30.95 9.09
CA ALA A 91 -6.86 31.00 10.15
C ALA A 91 -7.80 32.19 9.99
N GLU A 92 -7.25 33.34 9.63
CA GLU A 92 -8.01 34.58 9.41
C GLU A 92 -8.53 34.58 7.97
N THR A 93 -9.81 34.26 7.80
CA THR A 93 -10.53 34.47 6.54
C THR A 93 -11.89 35.09 6.84
N ASP A 94 -12.38 35.95 5.95
CA ASP A 94 -13.74 36.51 6.02
C ASP A 94 -14.84 35.46 5.82
N LYS A 95 -14.47 34.18 5.69
CA LYS A 95 -15.36 33.07 5.39
C LYS A 95 -15.57 32.19 6.63
N PRO A 96 -16.77 31.61 6.80
CA PRO A 96 -17.04 30.68 7.90
C PRO A 96 -16.36 29.31 7.74
N TRP A 97 -15.78 29.03 6.56
CA TRP A 97 -15.12 27.76 6.24
C TRP A 97 -13.74 27.96 5.60
N PRO A 98 -12.71 27.17 6.00
CA PRO A 98 -12.72 26.25 7.14
C PRO A 98 -12.75 27.03 8.47
N GLU A 99 -13.33 26.42 9.50
CA GLU A 99 -13.46 27.04 10.82
C GLU A 99 -12.09 27.48 11.34
N GLU A 100 -12.00 28.66 11.96
CA GLU A 100 -10.73 29.30 12.37
C GLU A 100 -9.81 28.37 13.19
N HIS A 101 -10.40 27.63 14.13
CA HIS A 101 -9.70 26.74 15.05
C HIS A 101 -9.41 25.35 14.47
N LYS A 102 -10.03 24.99 13.35
CA LYS A 102 -9.93 23.62 12.80
C LYS A 102 -8.53 23.32 12.32
N LYS A 103 -8.04 22.13 12.65
CA LYS A 103 -6.72 21.69 12.19
C LYS A 103 -6.84 20.58 11.17
N SER A 104 -5.86 20.51 10.27
CA SER A 104 -5.79 19.50 9.20
C SER A 104 -5.75 18.05 9.70
N TYR A 105 -5.41 17.85 10.98
CA TYR A 105 -5.31 16.55 11.64
C TYR A 105 -6.44 16.28 12.63
N GLU A 106 -7.45 17.15 12.72
CA GLU A 106 -8.62 16.97 13.58
C GLU A 106 -9.80 16.42 12.75
N GLY A 107 -10.56 15.49 13.34
CA GLY A 107 -11.72 14.85 12.71
C GLY A 107 -11.45 13.45 12.16
N GLY A 108 -12.41 12.93 11.38
CA GLY A 108 -12.28 11.62 10.76
C GLY A 108 -11.25 11.61 9.63
N ILE A 109 -10.42 10.57 9.59
CA ILE A 109 -9.54 10.29 8.46
C ILE A 109 -10.34 9.76 7.27
N MET A 110 -10.01 10.19 6.06
CA MET A 110 -10.51 9.56 4.83
C MET A 110 -12.05 9.50 4.72
N THR A 111 -12.76 10.54 5.18
CA THR A 111 -14.24 10.57 5.20
C THR A 111 -14.88 10.70 3.81
N ALA A 112 -14.11 11.02 2.79
CA ALA A 112 -14.56 11.14 1.41
C ALA A 112 -13.55 10.49 0.44
N MET A 113 -14.09 9.89 -0.61
CA MET A 113 -13.32 9.38 -1.74
C MET A 113 -13.97 9.83 -3.05
N CYS A 114 -13.15 10.12 -4.06
CA CYS A 114 -13.62 10.49 -5.39
C CYS A 114 -12.87 9.66 -6.44
N ASN A 115 -13.61 8.93 -7.27
CA ASN A 115 -13.04 8.15 -8.36
C ASN A 115 -12.87 9.04 -9.59
N ILE A 116 -11.64 9.12 -10.10
CA ILE A 116 -11.32 9.73 -11.38
C ILE A 116 -11.28 8.62 -12.40
N ARG A 117 -12.18 8.68 -13.38
CA ARG A 117 -12.18 7.74 -14.49
C ARG A 117 -11.20 8.20 -15.57
N SER A 118 -10.50 7.26 -16.21
CA SER A 118 -9.67 7.59 -17.38
C SER A 118 -10.55 7.86 -18.60
N GLU A 119 -11.69 7.16 -18.71
CA GLU A 119 -12.70 7.30 -19.76
C GLU A 119 -14.11 7.47 -19.16
N PRO A 120 -15.03 8.20 -19.80
CA PRO A 120 -16.38 8.48 -19.26
C PRO A 120 -17.16 7.23 -18.84
N ASP A 121 -17.07 6.17 -19.65
CA ASP A 121 -17.83 4.92 -19.51
C ASP A 121 -17.12 3.83 -18.71
N GLN A 122 -15.93 4.13 -18.18
CA GLN A 122 -15.14 3.15 -17.43
C GLN A 122 -15.75 2.87 -16.04
N GLU A 123 -15.88 1.59 -15.66
CA GLU A 123 -16.38 1.23 -14.33
C GLU A 123 -15.49 1.83 -13.22
N PRO A 124 -16.07 2.34 -12.11
CA PRO A 124 -15.29 2.86 -11.00
C PRO A 124 -14.23 1.87 -10.49
N GLY A 125 -12.98 2.31 -10.37
CA GLY A 125 -11.87 1.46 -9.91
C GLY A 125 -11.29 0.49 -10.95
N SER A 126 -11.85 0.46 -12.17
CA SER A 126 -11.30 -0.36 -13.29
C SER A 126 -10.16 0.33 -14.04
N GLY A 127 -9.98 1.64 -13.83
CA GLY A 127 -8.84 2.44 -14.26
C GLY A 127 -8.94 3.88 -13.73
N GLY A 128 -7.89 4.67 -13.96
CA GLY A 128 -7.78 6.04 -13.46
C GLY A 128 -7.13 6.12 -12.08
N ALA A 129 -7.60 7.07 -11.28
CA ALA A 129 -7.06 7.33 -9.95
C ALA A 129 -8.18 7.55 -8.93
N VAL A 130 -7.86 7.32 -7.65
CA VAL A 130 -8.77 7.60 -6.54
C VAL A 130 -8.19 8.74 -5.71
N ILE A 131 -9.02 9.77 -5.50
CA ILE A 131 -8.73 10.88 -4.62
C ILE A 131 -9.28 10.58 -3.23
N GLN A 132 -8.47 10.80 -2.21
CA GLN A 132 -8.83 10.72 -0.80
C GLN A 132 -8.09 11.80 0.00
N THR A 133 -8.55 12.05 1.22
CA THR A 133 -7.99 13.04 2.14
C THR A 133 -7.32 12.36 3.34
N PRO A 134 -5.99 12.19 3.33
CA PRO A 134 -5.27 11.63 4.46
C PRO A 134 -5.11 12.67 5.58
N ALA A 135 -4.96 12.21 6.82
CA ALA A 135 -4.38 13.01 7.89
C ALA A 135 -2.90 12.65 8.04
N LEU A 136 -2.02 13.64 8.00
CA LEU A 136 -0.58 13.43 8.17
C LEU A 136 -0.16 13.82 9.59
N HIS A 137 0.62 12.96 10.25
CA HIS A 137 1.38 13.34 11.45
C HIS A 137 2.54 14.30 11.06
N PRO A 138 2.98 15.23 11.93
CA PRO A 138 4.08 16.16 11.65
C PRO A 138 5.34 15.51 11.06
N GLY A 139 5.69 14.30 11.51
CA GLY A 139 6.83 13.54 10.98
C GLY A 139 6.69 13.21 9.49
N LEU A 140 5.54 12.66 9.09
CA LEU A 140 5.28 12.34 7.68
C LEU A 140 5.15 13.61 6.83
N PHE A 141 4.50 14.64 7.37
CA PHE A 141 4.45 15.95 6.70
C PHE A 141 5.86 16.49 6.41
N SER A 142 6.79 16.40 7.38
CA SER A 142 8.15 16.90 7.22
C SER A 142 8.95 16.16 6.14
N ILE A 143 8.72 14.84 5.99
CA ILE A 143 9.39 13.99 4.99
C ILE A 143 8.83 14.27 3.58
N LEU A 144 7.52 14.49 3.47
CA LEU A 144 6.86 14.69 2.18
C LEU A 144 7.03 16.11 1.65
N MET A 145 7.16 17.12 2.52
CA MET A 145 7.37 18.49 2.07
C MET A 145 8.71 18.64 1.32
N PRO A 146 8.72 19.32 0.15
CA PRO A 146 9.95 19.50 -0.60
C PRO A 146 10.95 20.35 0.21
N TRP A 147 12.17 19.84 0.35
CA TRP A 147 13.26 20.56 1.01
C TRP A 147 13.89 21.58 0.06
N LEU A 148 13.74 22.86 0.39
CA LEU A 148 14.39 23.95 -0.35
C LEU A 148 15.49 24.64 0.47
N SER A 149 15.25 24.85 1.76
CA SER A 149 16.20 25.41 2.73
C SER A 149 15.70 25.22 4.17
N GLY A 150 16.58 25.37 5.15
CA GLY A 150 16.20 25.31 6.57
C GLY A 150 15.12 26.35 6.95
N THR A 151 15.20 27.56 6.40
CA THR A 151 14.17 28.59 6.60
C THR A 151 12.84 28.20 5.95
N ASN A 152 12.88 27.65 4.73
CA ASN A 152 11.66 27.25 4.03
C ASN A 152 10.91 26.13 4.77
N ILE A 153 11.61 25.07 5.16
CA ILE A 153 10.97 23.96 5.89
C ILE A 153 10.44 24.43 7.24
N LYS A 154 11.17 25.31 7.96
CA LYS A 154 10.69 25.88 9.23
C LYS A 154 9.38 26.64 9.05
N GLN A 155 9.24 27.42 7.98
CA GLN A 155 7.97 28.11 7.69
C GLN A 155 6.85 27.13 7.28
N ARG A 156 7.16 26.09 6.50
CA ARG A 156 6.17 25.03 6.17
C ARG A 156 5.68 24.30 7.42
N MET A 157 6.59 23.95 8.34
CA MET A 157 6.23 23.32 9.62
C MET A 157 5.34 24.20 10.49
N ARG A 158 5.56 25.53 10.49
CA ARG A 158 4.66 26.48 11.19
C ARG A 158 3.25 26.50 10.60
N LYS A 159 3.10 26.19 9.31
CA LYS A 159 1.81 26.09 8.61
C LYS A 159 1.14 24.72 8.73
N PHE A 160 1.81 23.70 9.28
CA PHE A 160 1.37 22.30 9.28
C PHE A 160 -0.10 22.10 9.68
N SER A 161 -0.50 22.69 10.82
CA SER A 161 -1.86 22.55 11.37
C SER A 161 -2.95 23.05 10.44
N ARG A 162 -2.60 23.85 9.44
CA ARG A 162 -3.50 24.50 8.50
C ARG A 162 -3.16 24.14 7.05
N THR A 163 -2.40 23.07 6.83
CA THR A 163 -2.11 22.54 5.50
C THR A 163 -2.77 21.19 5.33
N ALA A 164 -3.76 21.12 4.44
CA ALA A 164 -4.43 19.88 4.07
C ALA A 164 -3.70 19.21 2.90
N HIS A 165 -3.78 17.89 2.83
CA HIS A 165 -3.27 17.10 1.71
C HIS A 165 -4.42 16.40 1.02
N VAL A 166 -4.31 16.28 -0.29
CA VAL A 166 -5.17 15.46 -1.11
C VAL A 166 -4.27 14.45 -1.78
N PHE A 167 -4.51 13.17 -1.49
CA PHE A 167 -3.77 12.07 -2.09
C PHE A 167 -4.42 11.65 -3.41
N VAL A 168 -3.62 11.05 -4.29
CA VAL A 168 -4.02 10.51 -5.58
C VAL A 168 -3.41 9.13 -5.69
N LEU A 169 -4.24 8.09 -5.71
CA LEU A 169 -3.82 6.70 -5.81
C LEU A 169 -4.16 6.15 -7.19
N ALA A 170 -3.18 5.59 -7.88
CA ALA A 170 -3.44 4.83 -9.10
C ALA A 170 -3.57 3.34 -8.78
N ARG A 171 -4.48 2.67 -9.49
CA ARG A 171 -4.48 1.21 -9.59
C ARG A 171 -3.35 0.82 -10.53
N ASP A 172 -2.25 0.35 -9.99
CA ASP A 172 -1.05 0.09 -10.77
C ASP A 172 -1.20 -1.11 -11.73
N LYS A 173 -0.86 -0.87 -12.99
CA LYS A 173 -0.54 -1.90 -13.99
C LYS A 173 0.90 -2.35 -13.84
N GLY A 174 1.79 -1.41 -13.54
CA GLY A 174 3.16 -1.65 -13.13
C GLY A 174 3.23 -2.64 -11.98
N SER A 175 4.33 -3.39 -11.96
CA SER A 175 4.56 -4.42 -10.96
C SER A 175 6.04 -4.52 -10.60
N GLY A 176 6.28 -5.26 -9.53
CA GLY A 176 7.57 -5.35 -8.88
C GLY A 176 7.94 -6.74 -8.42
N THR A 177 9.06 -6.80 -7.70
CA THR A 177 9.53 -8.01 -7.03
C THR A 177 9.94 -7.73 -5.58
N VAL A 178 9.83 -8.74 -4.72
CA VAL A 178 10.24 -8.75 -3.32
C VAL A 178 11.32 -9.81 -3.15
N LYS A 179 12.54 -9.40 -2.77
CA LYS A 179 13.60 -10.32 -2.32
C LYS A 179 13.63 -10.40 -0.80
N SER A 180 13.42 -9.28 -0.13
CA SER A 180 13.26 -9.16 1.32
C SER A 180 12.40 -7.92 1.63
N PRO A 181 11.94 -7.71 2.88
CA PRO A 181 11.14 -6.54 3.21
C PRO A 181 11.85 -5.20 2.93
N ASN A 182 13.19 -5.21 2.91
CA ASN A 182 14.03 -4.04 2.64
C ASN A 182 14.65 -4.05 1.23
N CYS A 183 14.34 -5.03 0.40
CA CYS A 183 14.87 -5.17 -0.95
C CYS A 183 13.74 -5.50 -1.92
N ILE A 184 13.15 -4.44 -2.47
CA ILE A 184 12.08 -4.51 -3.46
C ILE A 184 12.50 -3.81 -4.75
N SER A 185 11.94 -4.25 -5.86
CA SER A 185 11.99 -3.54 -7.15
C SER A 185 10.56 -3.22 -7.57
N TYR A 186 10.35 -2.08 -8.20
CA TYR A 186 9.04 -1.71 -8.74
C TYR A 186 9.24 -0.89 -10.01
N ASN A 187 8.47 -1.22 -11.05
CA ASN A 187 8.46 -0.47 -12.29
C ASN A 187 7.05 0.05 -12.55
N MET A 188 6.89 1.37 -12.48
CA MET A 188 5.65 2.06 -12.79
C MET A 188 5.46 2.13 -14.30
N GLU A 189 4.29 1.75 -14.81
CA GLU A 189 3.98 1.87 -16.23
C GLU A 189 3.57 3.30 -16.61
N GLU A 190 3.61 3.62 -17.90
CA GLU A 190 3.24 4.95 -18.41
C GLU A 190 1.79 5.30 -18.07
N VAL A 191 0.88 4.34 -18.19
CA VAL A 191 -0.53 4.51 -17.83
C VAL A 191 -0.73 4.85 -16.34
N ASP A 192 0.12 4.31 -15.46
CA ASP A 192 0.06 4.62 -14.03
C ASP A 192 0.49 6.07 -13.79
N GLU A 193 1.57 6.49 -14.44
CA GLU A 193 2.06 7.87 -14.39
C GLU A 193 1.01 8.86 -14.91
N GLU A 194 0.40 8.59 -16.06
CA GLU A 194 -0.66 9.42 -16.63
C GLU A 194 -1.87 9.53 -15.69
N ASN A 195 -2.29 8.44 -15.07
CA ASN A 195 -3.41 8.43 -14.13
C ASN A 195 -3.09 9.27 -12.88
N LEU A 196 -1.87 9.16 -12.35
CA LEU A 196 -1.40 9.98 -11.24
C LEU A 196 -1.33 11.47 -11.61
N GLN A 197 -0.86 11.81 -12.80
CA GLN A 197 -0.79 13.19 -13.28
C GLN A 197 -2.19 13.80 -13.47
N LYS A 198 -3.12 13.06 -14.10
CA LYS A 198 -4.53 13.45 -14.22
C LYS A 198 -5.15 13.69 -12.84
N GLY A 199 -4.87 12.80 -11.89
CA GLY A 199 -5.39 12.96 -10.54
C GLY A 199 -4.75 14.10 -9.76
N LEU A 200 -3.47 14.39 -9.97
CA LEU A 200 -2.77 15.52 -9.36
C LEU A 200 -3.35 16.85 -9.85
N GLU A 201 -3.71 16.94 -11.14
CA GLU A 201 -4.42 18.10 -11.69
C GLU A 201 -5.75 18.33 -10.95
N LYS A 202 -6.55 17.28 -10.77
CA LYS A 202 -7.82 17.36 -10.04
C LYS A 202 -7.61 17.69 -8.56
N ALA A 203 -6.60 17.13 -7.91
CA ALA A 203 -6.28 17.41 -6.51
C ALA A 203 -5.95 18.89 -6.28
N LEU A 204 -5.14 19.49 -7.14
CA LEU A 204 -4.84 20.93 -7.10
C LEU A 204 -6.11 21.78 -7.29
N LYS A 205 -6.96 21.40 -8.25
CA LYS A 205 -8.25 22.08 -8.50
C LYS A 205 -9.22 21.96 -7.32
N ILE A 206 -9.29 20.80 -6.67
CA ILE A 206 -10.09 20.57 -5.47
C ILE A 206 -9.60 21.46 -4.32
N LEU A 207 -8.29 21.52 -4.08
CA LEU A 207 -7.72 22.36 -3.01
C LEU A 207 -8.03 23.85 -3.23
N ALA A 208 -7.84 24.34 -4.46
CA ALA A 208 -8.18 25.72 -4.81
C ALA A 208 -9.68 26.00 -4.63
N ALA A 209 -10.55 25.13 -5.15
CA ALA A 209 -12.00 25.27 -5.02
C ALA A 209 -12.47 25.18 -3.56
N ALA A 210 -11.80 24.39 -2.73
CA ALA A 210 -12.06 24.29 -1.28
C ALA A 210 -11.65 25.56 -0.51
N GLY A 211 -10.94 26.50 -1.15
CA GLY A 211 -10.54 27.78 -0.56
C GLY A 211 -9.11 27.83 -0.02
N ALA A 212 -8.23 26.91 -0.44
CA ALA A 212 -6.80 27.01 -0.11
C ALA A 212 -6.27 28.36 -0.62
N GLU A 213 -5.45 29.04 0.17
CA GLU A 213 -4.78 30.26 -0.27
C GLU A 213 -3.54 29.96 -1.09
N GLU A 214 -2.77 28.96 -0.69
CA GLU A 214 -1.56 28.54 -1.36
C GLU A 214 -1.67 27.05 -1.67
N ILE A 215 -1.34 26.65 -2.90
CA ILE A 215 -1.32 25.24 -3.32
C ILE A 215 0.02 24.86 -3.92
N GLY A 216 0.33 23.57 -3.87
CA GLY A 216 1.50 23.02 -4.55
C GLY A 216 1.53 21.49 -4.53
N THR A 217 2.61 20.95 -5.08
CA THR A 217 2.89 19.51 -5.13
C THR A 217 4.12 19.17 -4.28
N HIS A 218 4.50 17.90 -4.25
CA HIS A 218 5.71 17.43 -3.56
C HIS A 218 6.93 17.32 -4.48
N HIS A 219 6.86 17.86 -5.69
CA HIS A 219 8.02 17.90 -6.58
C HIS A 219 9.18 18.67 -5.93
N ASN A 220 10.41 18.21 -6.12
CA ASN A 220 11.62 18.68 -5.41
C ASN A 220 11.93 20.18 -5.62
N LYS A 221 11.52 20.75 -6.77
CA LYS A 221 11.58 22.20 -7.03
C LYS A 221 10.69 23.02 -6.09
N GLY A 222 9.73 22.40 -5.42
CA GLY A 222 8.90 23.00 -4.37
C GLY A 222 8.09 24.22 -4.79
N ARG A 223 7.73 24.33 -6.08
CA ARG A 223 6.89 25.42 -6.59
C ARG A 223 5.53 25.42 -5.90
N SER A 224 5.05 26.61 -5.58
CA SER A 224 3.71 26.86 -5.07
C SER A 224 3.16 28.15 -5.69
N ILE A 225 1.84 28.32 -5.61
CA ILE A 225 1.16 29.53 -6.06
C ILE A 225 0.14 29.97 -5.02
N ASN A 226 0.05 31.29 -4.80
CA ASN A 226 -1.03 31.87 -4.01
C ASN A 226 -2.22 32.12 -4.94
N VAL A 227 -3.24 31.26 -4.87
CA VAL A 227 -4.37 31.26 -5.81
C VAL A 227 -5.25 32.52 -5.70
N LYS A 228 -5.15 33.25 -4.58
CA LYS A 228 -5.91 34.51 -4.38
C LYS A 228 -5.23 35.73 -4.99
N LYS A 229 -3.96 35.63 -5.41
CA LYS A 229 -3.13 36.75 -5.87
C LYS A 229 -2.76 36.69 -7.35
N VAL A 230 -3.30 35.72 -8.09
CA VAL A 230 -2.96 35.46 -9.48
C VAL A 230 -4.20 35.43 -10.34
N SER A 231 -4.04 35.68 -11.64
CA SER A 231 -5.12 35.54 -12.60
C SER A 231 -5.53 34.08 -12.78
N TYR A 232 -6.75 33.84 -13.27
CA TYR A 232 -7.22 32.50 -13.63
C TYR A 232 -6.28 31.81 -14.64
N HIS A 233 -5.73 32.57 -15.59
CA HIS A 233 -4.80 32.06 -16.59
C HIS A 233 -3.48 31.57 -15.97
N GLU A 234 -2.89 32.35 -15.06
CA GLU A 234 -1.66 31.96 -14.34
C GLU A 234 -1.90 30.74 -13.44
N TYR A 235 -3.08 30.67 -12.80
CA TYR A 235 -3.50 29.53 -12.02
C TYR A 235 -3.62 28.25 -12.86
N GLU A 236 -4.38 28.26 -13.96
CA GLU A 236 -4.52 27.08 -14.83
C GLU A 236 -3.18 26.67 -15.43
N LYS A 237 -2.33 27.63 -15.80
CA LYS A 237 -0.96 27.36 -16.27
C LYS A 237 -0.13 26.65 -15.19
N PHE A 238 -0.13 27.14 -13.96
CA PHE A 238 0.56 26.50 -12.84
C PHE A 238 0.06 25.07 -12.62
N VAL A 239 -1.26 24.88 -12.58
CA VAL A 239 -1.87 23.57 -12.37
C VAL A 239 -1.43 22.60 -13.46
N LYS A 240 -1.47 23.02 -14.74
CA LYS A 240 -1.07 22.16 -15.86
C LYS A 240 0.42 21.84 -15.86
N GLU A 241 1.27 22.82 -15.59
CA GLU A 241 2.72 22.62 -15.54
C GLU A 241 3.12 21.69 -14.40
N GLU A 242 2.56 21.87 -13.20
CA GLU A 242 2.93 21.06 -12.04
C GLU A 242 2.34 19.66 -12.08
N SER A 243 1.11 19.50 -12.61
CA SER A 243 0.49 18.17 -12.73
C SER A 243 1.11 17.29 -13.82
N SER A 244 1.69 17.89 -14.87
CA SER A 244 2.30 17.15 -15.99
C SER A 244 3.79 16.84 -15.81
N ARG A 245 4.37 17.17 -14.65
CA ARG A 245 5.77 16.83 -14.35
C ARG A 245 5.96 15.32 -14.35
N ALA A 246 7.11 14.88 -14.86
CA ALA A 246 7.54 13.49 -14.73
C ALA A 246 7.62 13.11 -13.24
N LEU A 247 7.06 11.96 -12.91
CA LEU A 247 7.03 11.40 -11.55
C LEU A 247 8.22 10.46 -11.29
N LYS A 248 9.08 10.27 -12.29
CA LYS A 248 10.28 9.44 -12.27
C LYS A 248 11.52 10.21 -11.77
N ASP A 249 12.66 9.52 -11.72
CA ASP A 249 13.98 10.07 -11.36
C ASP A 249 14.08 10.73 -9.97
N LEU A 250 13.28 10.28 -9.00
CA LEU A 250 13.26 10.82 -7.63
C LEU A 250 12.94 12.33 -7.56
N LYS A 251 12.31 12.89 -8.60
CA LYS A 251 11.92 14.31 -8.65
C LYS A 251 10.69 14.60 -7.80
N THR A 252 9.79 13.62 -7.68
CA THR A 252 8.60 13.68 -6.83
C THR A 252 8.57 12.41 -5.98
N PRO A 253 8.37 12.49 -4.66
CA PRO A 253 8.22 11.30 -3.84
C PRO A 253 6.94 10.57 -4.25
N ILE A 254 7.08 9.30 -4.63
CA ILE A 254 5.95 8.39 -4.84
C ILE A 254 5.82 7.54 -3.59
N CYS A 255 4.66 7.59 -2.94
CA CYS A 255 4.36 6.77 -1.77
C CYS A 255 3.69 5.47 -2.20
N SER A 256 3.79 4.43 -1.36
CA SER A 256 2.98 3.21 -1.49
C SER A 256 1.85 3.25 -0.46
N ALA A 257 0.61 3.14 -0.92
CA ALA A 257 -0.53 3.01 0.01
C ALA A 257 -0.66 1.58 0.53
N HIS A 258 -0.53 0.58 -0.34
CA HIS A 258 -0.80 -0.80 0.01
C HIS A 258 0.06 -1.77 -0.81
N GLN A 259 0.65 -2.77 -0.17
CA GLN A 259 1.45 -3.80 -0.83
C GLN A 259 0.65 -5.09 -1.01
N MET A 260 0.67 -5.66 -2.22
CA MET A 260 -0.11 -6.86 -2.56
C MET A 260 0.49 -7.67 -3.71
N GLY A 261 0.00 -8.89 -3.89
CA GLY A 261 0.21 -9.72 -5.09
C GLY A 261 1.52 -10.50 -5.20
N SER A 262 2.43 -10.36 -4.23
CA SER A 262 3.76 -10.98 -4.25
C SER A 262 3.79 -12.51 -4.13
N CYS A 263 2.65 -13.16 -3.88
CA CYS A 263 2.46 -14.62 -3.90
C CYS A 263 1.11 -14.94 -4.56
N ARG A 264 0.87 -14.38 -5.75
CA ARG A 264 -0.44 -14.41 -6.42
C ARG A 264 -1.10 -15.79 -6.48
N MET A 265 -2.40 -15.77 -6.25
CA MET A 265 -3.33 -16.88 -6.47
C MET A 265 -3.57 -17.10 -7.96
N GLY A 266 -3.75 -18.35 -8.39
CA GLY A 266 -4.05 -18.69 -9.77
C GLY A 266 -4.58 -20.10 -9.97
N ILE A 267 -4.65 -20.51 -11.24
CA ILE A 267 -5.20 -21.81 -11.65
C ILE A 267 -4.13 -22.86 -11.95
N GLY A 268 -2.84 -22.49 -11.90
CA GLY A 268 -1.74 -23.43 -12.12
C GLY A 268 -0.43 -23.03 -11.48
N ALA A 269 0.40 -24.02 -11.13
CA ALA A 269 1.68 -23.80 -10.48
C ALA A 269 2.71 -23.03 -11.33
N ARG A 270 2.54 -23.04 -12.66
CA ARG A 270 3.42 -22.33 -13.60
C ARG A 270 3.38 -20.83 -13.39
N ASP A 271 2.21 -20.28 -13.11
CA ASP A 271 1.97 -18.85 -13.06
C ASP A 271 1.51 -18.35 -11.70
N SER A 272 1.40 -19.18 -10.66
CA SER A 272 0.94 -18.74 -9.34
C SER A 272 1.66 -19.44 -8.20
N VAL A 273 1.56 -18.89 -6.99
CA VAL A 273 2.16 -19.46 -5.77
C VAL A 273 1.16 -20.34 -5.03
N VAL A 274 -0.12 -19.94 -5.04
CA VAL A 274 -1.22 -20.68 -4.41
C VAL A 274 -2.33 -20.96 -5.42
N ASP A 275 -3.06 -22.04 -5.18
CA ASP A 275 -4.29 -22.36 -5.88
C ASP A 275 -5.45 -21.45 -5.43
N GLN A 276 -6.62 -21.64 -6.05
CA GLN A 276 -7.85 -20.90 -5.74
C GLN A 276 -8.35 -21.06 -4.30
N ARG A 277 -7.86 -22.08 -3.58
CA ARG A 277 -8.19 -22.35 -2.18
C ARG A 277 -7.23 -21.65 -1.21
N GLY A 278 -6.19 -21.00 -1.74
CA GLY A 278 -5.12 -20.36 -0.98
C GLY A 278 -4.02 -21.33 -0.55
N GLU A 279 -4.02 -22.58 -1.04
CA GLU A 279 -3.02 -23.59 -0.71
C GLU A 279 -1.82 -23.49 -1.67
N THR A 280 -0.59 -23.57 -1.15
CA THR A 280 0.61 -23.49 -1.98
C THR A 280 0.74 -24.70 -2.90
N TRP A 281 1.16 -24.50 -4.14
CA TRP A 281 1.34 -25.61 -5.09
C TRP A 281 2.43 -26.62 -4.66
N GLU A 282 3.41 -26.21 -3.87
CA GLU A 282 4.57 -27.04 -3.51
C GLU A 282 4.41 -27.85 -2.22
N VAL A 283 3.59 -27.37 -1.28
CA VAL A 283 3.52 -27.94 0.07
C VAL A 283 2.08 -28.17 0.48
N GLU A 284 1.73 -29.43 0.76
CA GLU A 284 0.40 -29.83 1.20
C GLU A 284 0.11 -29.31 2.61
N GLY A 285 -1.06 -28.72 2.79
CA GLY A 285 -1.48 -28.16 4.07
C GLY A 285 -0.76 -26.85 4.44
N LEU A 286 -0.09 -26.21 3.50
CA LEU A 286 0.45 -24.85 3.65
C LEU A 286 -0.43 -23.87 2.87
N PHE A 287 -1.04 -22.92 3.59
CA PHE A 287 -1.91 -21.90 3.02
C PHE A 287 -1.32 -20.51 3.19
N ILE A 288 -1.78 -19.56 2.37
CA ILE A 288 -1.48 -18.13 2.51
C ILE A 288 -2.79 -17.36 2.63
N ALA A 289 -2.89 -16.48 3.62
CA ALA A 289 -4.08 -15.69 3.91
C ALA A 289 -3.73 -14.23 4.23
N ASP A 290 -3.16 -13.52 3.25
CA ASP A 290 -2.86 -12.10 3.33
C ASP A 290 -2.94 -11.43 1.94
N SER A 291 -2.59 -10.15 1.83
CA SER A 291 -2.64 -9.41 0.56
C SER A 291 -1.68 -9.92 -0.52
N SER A 292 -0.69 -10.77 -0.18
CA SER A 292 0.25 -11.32 -1.16
C SER A 292 -0.44 -12.19 -2.21
N VAL A 293 -1.60 -12.78 -1.89
CA VAL A 293 -2.29 -13.70 -2.82
C VAL A 293 -3.11 -13.00 -3.89
N PHE A 294 -3.19 -11.67 -3.87
CA PHE A 294 -4.02 -10.95 -4.83
C PHE A 294 -3.51 -11.15 -6.27
N PRO A 295 -4.38 -11.50 -7.24
CA PRO A 295 -3.93 -11.73 -8.61
C PRO A 295 -3.53 -10.45 -9.33
N THR A 296 -4.12 -9.30 -8.95
CA THR A 296 -3.85 -7.97 -9.54
C THR A 296 -3.98 -6.87 -8.49
N ALA A 297 -3.49 -5.67 -8.79
CA ALA A 297 -3.77 -4.47 -7.99
C ALA A 297 -5.28 -4.16 -7.91
N LEU A 298 -5.70 -3.58 -6.79
CA LEU A 298 -7.08 -3.15 -6.58
C LEU A 298 -7.26 -1.65 -6.88
N GLY A 299 -8.45 -1.26 -7.33
CA GLY A 299 -8.80 0.15 -7.50
C GLY A 299 -9.20 0.87 -6.20
N VAL A 300 -9.19 0.18 -5.06
CA VAL A 300 -9.71 0.66 -3.77
C VAL A 300 -8.87 0.12 -2.62
N ASN A 301 -9.11 0.60 -1.40
CA ASN A 301 -8.39 0.17 -0.21
C ASN A 301 -8.67 -1.33 0.07
N PRO A 302 -7.63 -2.17 0.28
CA PRO A 302 -7.74 -3.61 0.21
C PRO A 302 -8.29 -4.28 1.48
N MET A 303 -8.52 -3.54 2.57
CA MET A 303 -8.82 -4.11 3.90
C MET A 303 -9.95 -5.16 3.85
N VAL A 304 -11.10 -4.79 3.28
CA VAL A 304 -12.27 -5.68 3.19
C VAL A 304 -11.98 -6.88 2.27
N THR A 305 -11.25 -6.66 1.17
CA THR A 305 -10.84 -7.75 0.27
C THR A 305 -9.87 -8.72 0.95
N VAL A 306 -8.94 -8.24 1.77
CA VAL A 306 -8.03 -9.09 2.56
C VAL A 306 -8.83 -9.92 3.54
N GLN A 307 -9.81 -9.32 4.25
CA GLN A 307 -10.69 -10.05 5.17
C GLN A 307 -11.52 -11.12 4.44
N ALA A 308 -12.06 -10.79 3.28
CA ALA A 308 -12.83 -11.74 2.46
C ALA A 308 -11.98 -12.92 2.00
N ILE A 309 -10.75 -12.67 1.51
CA ILE A 309 -9.81 -13.72 1.13
C ILE A 309 -9.41 -14.57 2.33
N ALA A 310 -9.09 -13.96 3.47
CA ALA A 310 -8.76 -14.69 4.69
C ALA A 310 -9.91 -15.61 5.14
N TYR A 311 -11.15 -15.13 5.04
CA TYR A 311 -12.35 -15.92 5.33
C TYR A 311 -12.49 -17.11 4.36
N CYS A 312 -12.37 -16.89 3.06
CA CYS A 312 -12.44 -17.95 2.04
C CYS A 312 -11.33 -19.00 2.24
N THR A 313 -10.08 -18.57 2.46
CA THR A 313 -8.96 -19.48 2.76
C THR A 313 -9.22 -20.28 4.04
N ALA A 314 -9.81 -19.66 5.08
CA ALA A 314 -10.16 -20.38 6.30
C ALA A 314 -11.19 -21.49 6.06
N GLN A 315 -12.19 -21.26 5.18
CA GLN A 315 -13.13 -22.32 4.80
C GLN A 315 -12.42 -23.49 4.10
N SER A 316 -11.52 -23.21 3.17
CA SER A 316 -10.69 -24.24 2.51
C SER A 316 -9.85 -25.03 3.51
N VAL A 317 -9.28 -24.37 4.52
CA VAL A 317 -8.53 -25.01 5.60
C VAL A 317 -9.43 -25.94 6.41
N LEU A 318 -10.65 -25.54 6.75
CA LEU A 318 -11.60 -26.38 7.48
C LEU A 318 -11.96 -27.66 6.72
N GLU A 319 -12.17 -27.56 5.40
CA GLU A 319 -12.38 -28.73 4.54
C GLU A 319 -11.17 -29.67 4.54
N THR A 320 -9.96 -29.12 4.41
CA THR A 320 -8.72 -29.91 4.45
C THR A 320 -8.57 -30.62 5.80
N LEU A 321 -8.87 -29.94 6.91
CA LEU A 321 -8.85 -30.53 8.25
C LEU A 321 -9.89 -31.64 8.42
N LYS A 322 -11.10 -31.50 7.85
CA LYS A 322 -12.12 -32.55 7.87
C LYS A 322 -11.65 -33.79 7.11
N ARG A 323 -11.07 -33.62 5.92
CA ARG A 323 -10.52 -34.72 5.11
C ARG A 323 -9.38 -35.46 5.81
N LYS A 324 -8.60 -34.79 6.67
CA LYS A 324 -7.52 -35.42 7.46
C LYS A 324 -8.01 -36.14 8.73
N ARG A 325 -9.28 -35.97 9.14
CA ARG A 325 -9.86 -36.67 10.29
C ARG A 325 -10.51 -38.00 9.91
N ASN A 326 -10.90 -38.14 8.65
CA ASN A 326 -11.45 -39.36 8.05
C ASN A 326 -10.33 -40.17 7.40
#